data_AF-A0AAV9T7T3-F1
#
_entry.id   AF-A0AAV9T7T3-F1
#
_cell.length_a   1.000
_cell.length_b   1.000
_cell.length_c   1.000
_cell.angle_alpha   90.00
_cell.angle_beta   90.00
_cell.angle_gamma   90.00
#
_symmetry.space_group_name_H-M   'P 1'
#
loop_
_entity.id
_entity.type
_entity.pdbx_description
1 polymer ?
#
loop_
_entity_poly.entity_id
_entity_poly.type
_entity_poly.pdbx_seq_one_letter_code
_entity_poly.pdbx_strand_id
1 'polypeptide(L)'
;MSNTSPRPIKGKRKILITSREDSTVRSNLVEQSDSYVCDLESEYNNQLAADLRAFVFAELQRNLAARNLWLGSNELLAEIESRISETAVTILQEKLHIRHVSDRRNDRDKLDALKRLPNTLDETYERILALITEMNPQRTAEVTHALQWLAVSAVPLTRKQLAEVVSIQPQDTRLDMSGICQPHDILAPIGQLITHVIDHESLVSATQQHQVTEDATVQLRHLTVKNFLTGSAILNTSAKVFHSTEKESHAFAARACLHIFD
;
A
#
# COMPACT_ATOMS: atom_id res chain seq x y z
N MET A 1 -46.35 16.63 10.43
CA MET A 1 -45.05 17.32 10.53
C MET A 1 -44.46 17.05 11.91
N SER A 2 -43.73 15.94 12.07
CA SER A 2 -43.06 15.59 13.33
C SER A 2 -41.60 16.04 13.26
N ASN A 3 -41.32 17.12 13.97
CA ASN A 3 -39.99 17.70 14.13
C ASN A 3 -39.18 16.83 15.11
N THR A 4 -38.35 15.93 14.60
CA THR A 4 -37.42 15.13 15.43
C THR A 4 -36.12 15.91 15.61
N SER A 5 -36.10 16.78 16.63
CA SER A 5 -34.85 17.34 17.13
C SER A 5 -33.99 16.21 17.74
N PRO A 6 -32.71 16.07 17.36
CA PRO A 6 -31.86 15.02 17.91
C PRO A 6 -31.64 15.25 19.41
N ARG A 7 -31.94 14.23 20.23
CA ARG A 7 -31.72 14.28 21.68
C ARG A 7 -30.23 14.49 21.97
N PRO A 8 -29.85 15.42 22.87
CA PRO A 8 -28.46 15.58 23.26
C PRO A 8 -27.98 14.32 23.98
N ILE A 9 -26.93 13.69 23.46
CA ILE A 9 -26.33 12.49 24.03
C ILE A 9 -25.57 12.92 25.29
N LYS A 10 -26.25 12.85 26.45
CA LYS A 10 -25.67 13.12 27.78
C LYS A 10 -24.71 11.99 28.15
N GLY A 11 -23.41 12.23 27.96
CA GLY A 11 -22.33 11.40 28.48
C GLY A 11 -20.97 11.98 28.09
N LYS A 12 -20.03 12.07 29.05
CA LYS A 12 -18.63 12.43 28.74
C LYS A 12 -18.05 11.33 27.84
N ARG A 13 -17.81 11.65 26.56
CA ARG A 13 -17.17 10.71 25.61
C ARG A 13 -15.66 10.85 25.75
N LYS A 14 -14.98 9.71 25.92
CA LYS A 14 -13.53 9.64 25.79
C LYS A 14 -13.23 9.34 24.32
N ILE A 15 -12.39 10.15 23.70
CA ILE A 15 -11.99 10.00 22.30
C ILE A 15 -10.49 9.74 22.30
N LEU A 16 -10.06 8.67 21.62
CA LEU A 16 -8.66 8.45 21.29
C LEU A 16 -8.46 8.90 19.84
N ILE A 17 -7.49 9.78 19.63
CA ILE A 17 -7.12 10.29 18.31
C ILE A 17 -5.67 9.91 18.08
N THR A 18 -5.38 9.33 16.92
CA THR A 18 -4.02 9.08 16.46
C THR A 18 -3.75 9.94 15.23
N SER A 19 -2.61 10.60 15.22
CA SER A 19 -2.18 11.46 14.11
C SER A 19 -0.66 11.50 14.08
N ARG A 20 -0.09 11.77 12.90
CA ARG A 20 1.27 12.31 12.83
C ARG A 20 1.25 13.74 13.39
N GLU A 21 2.42 14.30 13.68
CA GLU A 21 2.50 15.69 14.13
C GLU A 21 1.87 16.60 13.06
N ASP A 22 0.75 17.20 13.43
CA ASP A 22 -0.08 18.03 12.55
C ASP A 22 -0.51 19.27 13.34
N SER A 23 -0.11 20.43 12.82
CA SER A 23 -0.34 21.71 13.49
C SER A 23 -1.83 22.05 13.61
N THR A 24 -2.67 21.57 12.70
CA THR A 24 -4.12 21.78 12.71
C THR A 24 -4.76 20.92 13.81
N VAL A 25 -4.36 19.65 13.92
CA VAL A 25 -4.80 18.76 15.01
C VAL A 25 -4.38 19.34 16.36
N ARG A 26 -3.14 19.81 16.46
CA ARG A 26 -2.60 20.34 17.72
C ARG A 26 -3.35 21.61 18.17
N SER A 27 -3.49 22.58 17.28
CA SER A 27 -4.17 23.84 17.58
C SER A 27 -5.68 23.69 17.84
N ASN A 28 -6.38 22.83 17.09
CA ASN A 28 -7.85 22.75 17.17
C ASN A 28 -8.37 21.69 18.13
N LEU A 29 -7.62 20.61 18.40
CA LEU A 29 -8.09 19.49 19.22
C LEU A 29 -7.36 19.40 20.54
N VAL A 30 -6.03 19.49 20.52
CA VAL A 30 -5.20 19.34 21.73
C VAL A 30 -5.32 20.57 22.62
N GLU A 31 -5.07 21.76 22.06
CA GLU A 31 -5.06 23.01 22.83
C GLU A 31 -6.45 23.47 23.28
N GLN A 32 -7.51 23.02 22.60
CA GLN A 32 -8.90 23.42 22.88
C GLN A 32 -9.66 22.44 23.78
N SER A 33 -9.04 21.33 24.20
CA SER A 33 -9.69 20.27 24.99
C SER A 33 -8.84 19.87 26.19
N ASP A 34 -9.48 19.34 27.24
CA ASP A 34 -8.80 18.55 28.29
C ASP A 34 -8.27 17.26 27.64
N SER A 35 -7.06 17.34 27.08
CA SER A 35 -6.44 16.28 26.30
C SER A 35 -5.18 15.75 26.99
N TYR A 36 -4.96 14.45 26.87
CA TYR A 36 -3.69 13.82 27.23
C TYR A 36 -2.97 13.48 25.93
N VAL A 37 -1.81 14.10 25.71
CA VAL A 37 -0.97 13.84 24.54
C VAL A 37 0.11 12.86 24.95
N CYS A 38 0.20 11.74 24.24
CA CYS A 38 1.30 10.80 24.35
C CYS A 38 2.10 10.89 23.05
N ASP A 39 3.33 11.37 23.15
CA ASP A 39 4.28 11.39 22.03
C ASP A 39 5.03 10.06 22.00
N LEU A 40 4.91 9.35 20.88
CA LEU A 40 5.53 8.05 20.69
C LEU A 40 6.99 8.14 20.22
N GLU A 41 7.46 9.30 19.72
CA GLU A 41 8.81 9.49 19.19
C GLU A 41 9.80 9.99 20.26
N SER A 42 9.40 10.96 21.10
CA SER A 42 10.35 11.64 21.99
C SER A 42 10.66 10.90 23.30
N GLU A 43 9.78 10.03 23.79
CA GLU A 43 9.93 9.39 25.10
C GLU A 43 10.66 8.03 25.05
N TYR A 44 10.88 7.43 23.87
CA TYR A 44 11.17 6.00 23.79
C TYR A 44 12.18 5.54 22.73
N ASN A 45 13.07 6.38 22.20
CA ASN A 45 14.01 5.95 21.14
C ASN A 45 14.73 4.60 21.40
N ASN A 46 15.14 4.31 22.63
CA ASN A 46 15.74 3.02 22.97
C ASN A 46 14.72 1.87 23.14
N GLN A 47 13.54 2.15 23.68
CA GLN A 47 12.49 1.15 23.87
C GLN A 47 11.82 0.82 22.52
N LEU A 48 11.58 1.80 21.67
CA LEU A 48 11.10 1.64 20.31
C LEU A 48 12.07 0.76 19.51
N ALA A 49 13.38 1.00 19.59
CA ALA A 49 14.36 0.14 18.96
C ALA A 49 14.34 -1.30 19.50
N ALA A 50 14.10 -1.49 20.79
CA ALA A 50 13.94 -2.81 21.39
C ALA A 50 12.64 -3.50 20.95
N ASP A 51 11.53 -2.76 20.87
CA ASP A 51 10.23 -3.24 20.44
C ASP A 51 10.23 -3.61 18.95
N LEU A 52 10.90 -2.81 18.11
CA LEU A 52 11.16 -3.08 16.69
C LEU A 52 11.97 -4.38 16.52
N ARG A 53 13.08 -4.54 17.23
CA ARG A 53 13.85 -5.81 17.25
C ARG A 53 13.00 -7.01 17.67
N ALA A 54 12.20 -6.85 18.73
CA ALA A 54 11.30 -7.91 19.20
C ALA A 54 10.23 -8.25 18.15
N PHE A 55 9.74 -7.23 17.43
CA PHE A 55 8.83 -7.40 16.31
C PHE A 55 9.49 -8.19 15.17
N VAL A 56 10.71 -7.81 14.73
CA VAL A 56 11.48 -8.51 13.69
C VAL A 56 11.67 -9.98 14.06
N PHE A 57 12.13 -10.25 15.28
CA PHE A 57 12.30 -11.61 15.76
C PHE A 57 10.99 -12.40 15.67
N ALA A 58 9.89 -11.87 16.22
CA ALA A 58 8.59 -12.53 16.21
C ALA A 58 8.06 -12.77 14.79
N GLU A 59 8.25 -11.81 13.88
CA GLU A 59 7.82 -11.91 12.48
C GLU A 59 8.66 -12.92 11.69
N LEU A 60 9.97 -13.01 11.93
CA LEU A 60 10.83 -14.03 11.33
C LEU A 60 10.43 -15.44 11.80
N GLN A 61 10.20 -15.62 13.11
CA GLN A 61 9.71 -16.90 13.66
C GLN A 61 8.35 -17.29 13.06
N ARG A 62 7.44 -16.33 12.90
CA ARG A 62 6.14 -16.54 12.25
C ARG A 62 6.32 -16.99 10.79
N ASN A 63 7.22 -16.38 10.03
CA ASN A 63 7.46 -16.74 8.64
C ASN A 63 8.13 -18.12 8.48
N LEU A 64 9.03 -18.50 9.39
CA LEU A 64 9.60 -19.85 9.46
C LEU A 64 8.52 -20.89 9.75
N ALA A 65 7.68 -20.65 10.76
CA ALA A 65 6.58 -21.55 11.13
C ALA A 65 5.55 -21.70 10.00
N ALA A 66 5.25 -20.62 9.28
CA ALA A 66 4.33 -20.61 8.14
C ALA A 66 4.95 -21.15 6.84
N ARG A 67 6.25 -21.51 6.83
CA ARG A 67 7.01 -21.91 5.64
C ARG A 67 7.08 -20.85 4.53
N ASN A 68 6.94 -19.58 4.90
CA ASN A 68 7.15 -18.43 4.02
C ASN A 68 8.61 -17.98 3.98
N LEU A 69 9.44 -18.48 4.90
CA LEU A 69 10.88 -18.28 4.92
C LEU A 69 11.55 -19.64 5.12
N TRP A 70 12.56 -19.93 4.32
CA TRP A 70 13.41 -21.11 4.46
C TRP A 70 14.87 -20.68 4.50
N LEU A 71 15.63 -21.24 5.44
CA LEU A 71 17.04 -20.94 5.67
C LEU A 71 17.80 -22.25 5.91
N GLY A 72 18.99 -22.37 5.33
CA GLY A 72 19.87 -23.52 5.52
C GLY A 72 20.71 -23.46 6.80
N SER A 73 20.80 -22.31 7.46
CA SER A 73 21.61 -22.15 8.68
C SER A 73 21.04 -21.10 9.64
N ASN A 74 21.35 -21.26 10.94
CA ASN A 74 20.96 -20.32 11.98
C ASN A 74 21.80 -19.03 11.94
N GLU A 75 23.03 -19.10 11.42
CA GLU A 75 23.89 -17.92 11.23
C GLU A 75 23.25 -16.95 10.24
N LEU A 76 22.63 -17.47 9.16
CA LEU A 76 21.91 -16.63 8.22
C LEU A 76 20.67 -15.98 8.86
N LEU A 77 19.98 -16.69 9.75
CA LEU A 77 18.84 -16.11 10.49
C LEU A 77 19.29 -14.94 11.36
N ALA A 78 20.39 -15.10 12.09
CA ALA A 78 20.96 -14.05 12.93
C ALA A 78 21.42 -12.84 12.10
N GLU A 79 22.02 -13.07 10.92
CA GLU A 79 22.41 -12.00 10.00
C GLU A 79 21.19 -11.24 9.45
N ILE A 80 20.12 -11.94 9.07
CA ILE A 80 18.86 -11.32 8.62
C ILE A 80 18.30 -10.43 9.74
N GLU A 81 18.20 -10.97 10.95
CA GLU A 81 17.68 -10.24 12.11
C GLU A 81 18.50 -8.98 12.40
N SER A 82 19.83 -9.07 12.41
CA SER A 82 20.71 -7.92 12.66
C SER A 82 20.54 -6.84 11.59
N ARG A 83 20.64 -7.22 10.31
CA ARG A 83 20.60 -6.25 9.19
C ARG A 83 19.25 -5.55 9.06
N ILE A 84 18.15 -6.27 9.28
CA ILE A 84 16.81 -5.66 9.24
C ILE A 84 16.63 -4.70 10.42
N SER A 85 17.05 -5.11 11.62
CA SER A 85 16.96 -4.29 12.83
C SER A 85 17.84 -3.02 12.79
N GLU A 86 18.92 -3.03 12.01
CA GLU A 86 19.81 -1.87 11.81
C GLU A 86 19.28 -0.88 10.77
N THR A 87 18.50 -1.35 9.79
CA THR A 87 18.12 -0.55 8.61
C THR A 87 16.70 -0.01 8.70
N ALA A 88 15.79 -0.73 9.35
CA ALA A 88 14.39 -0.34 9.38
C ALA A 88 14.09 0.60 10.56
N VAL A 89 13.37 1.69 10.27
CA VAL A 89 12.96 2.68 11.28
C VAL A 89 11.48 2.55 11.64
N THR A 90 10.72 1.75 10.89
CA THR A 90 9.29 1.52 11.12
C THR A 90 8.93 0.04 10.93
N ILE A 91 7.88 -0.41 11.61
CA ILE A 91 7.32 -1.77 11.45
C ILE A 91 6.96 -2.07 9.97
N LEU A 92 6.50 -1.06 9.23
CA LEU A 92 6.20 -1.22 7.81
C LEU A 92 7.47 -1.54 7.01
N GLN A 93 8.56 -0.82 7.26
CA GLN A 93 9.84 -1.07 6.60
C GLN A 93 10.39 -2.45 6.97
N GLU A 94 10.30 -2.85 8.24
CA GLU A 94 10.70 -4.20 8.68
C GLU A 94 9.94 -5.29 7.91
N LYS A 95 8.60 -5.16 7.80
CA LYS A 95 7.78 -6.09 7.01
C LYS A 95 8.19 -6.15 5.54
N LEU A 96 8.48 -5.00 4.93
CA LEU A 96 8.94 -4.94 3.54
C LEU A 96 10.33 -5.57 3.38
N HIS A 97 11.25 -5.37 4.32
CA HIS A 97 12.58 -5.98 4.33
C HIS A 97 12.49 -7.50 4.50
N ILE A 98 11.71 -7.99 5.46
CA ILE A 98 11.49 -9.42 5.67
C ILE A 98 10.94 -10.05 4.39
N ARG A 99 9.90 -9.46 3.80
CA ARG A 99 9.35 -9.93 2.53
C ARG A 99 10.39 -9.94 1.41
N HIS A 100 11.17 -8.86 1.28
CA HIS A 100 12.20 -8.73 0.24
C HIS A 100 13.22 -9.87 0.30
N VAL A 101 13.58 -10.33 1.50
CA VAL A 101 14.48 -11.46 1.74
C VAL A 101 13.75 -12.79 1.58
N SER A 102 12.53 -12.93 2.11
CA SER A 102 11.72 -14.14 2.02
C SER A 102 11.39 -14.56 0.59
N ASP A 103 11.20 -13.59 -0.32
CA ASP A 103 10.89 -13.85 -1.73
C ASP A 103 12.10 -14.42 -2.53
N ARG A 104 13.27 -14.60 -1.90
CA ARG A 104 14.50 -15.11 -2.55
C ARG A 104 14.58 -16.63 -2.51
N ARG A 105 14.99 -17.20 -3.66
CA ARG A 105 14.94 -18.65 -3.93
C ARG A 105 15.91 -19.50 -3.11
N ASN A 106 17.05 -18.94 -2.72
CA ASN A 106 18.10 -19.65 -2.00
C ASN A 106 18.85 -18.68 -1.07
N ASP A 107 19.72 -19.22 -0.23
CA ASP A 107 20.41 -18.47 0.81
C ASP A 107 21.42 -17.45 0.27
N ARG A 108 22.05 -17.75 -0.88
CA ARG A 108 22.93 -16.80 -1.57
C ARG A 108 22.13 -15.56 -2.02
N ASP A 109 20.97 -15.78 -2.62
CA ASP A 109 20.11 -14.68 -3.09
C ASP A 109 19.54 -13.88 -1.91
N LYS A 110 19.33 -14.51 -0.74
CA LYS A 110 18.96 -13.83 0.51
C LYS A 110 20.08 -12.93 1.02
N LEU A 111 21.32 -13.45 1.08
CA LEU A 111 22.49 -12.68 1.47
C LEU A 111 22.73 -11.47 0.55
N ASP A 112 22.59 -11.66 -0.76
CA ASP A 112 22.73 -10.55 -1.70
C ASP A 112 21.57 -9.54 -1.61
N ALA A 113 20.37 -9.99 -1.25
CA ALA A 113 19.25 -9.10 -0.95
C ALA A 113 19.53 -8.26 0.32
N LEU A 114 20.11 -8.85 1.38
CA LEU A 114 20.50 -8.13 2.60
C LEU A 114 21.52 -7.01 2.34
N LYS A 115 22.48 -7.24 1.43
CA LYS A 115 23.47 -6.23 1.04
C LYS A 115 22.85 -5.06 0.27
N ARG A 116 21.68 -5.28 -0.33
CA ARG A 116 20.95 -4.32 -1.17
C ARG A 116 19.61 -3.98 -0.54
N LEU A 117 19.47 -4.00 0.78
CA LEU A 117 18.25 -3.55 1.43
C LEU A 117 18.07 -2.05 1.17
N PRO A 118 16.86 -1.60 0.81
CA PRO A 118 16.55 -0.19 0.72
C PRO A 118 16.61 0.46 2.11
N ASN A 119 17.13 1.67 2.20
CA ASN A 119 17.21 2.39 3.47
C ASN A 119 15.91 3.13 3.80
N THR A 120 15.05 3.32 2.80
CA THR A 120 13.79 4.05 2.92
C THR A 120 12.63 3.35 2.22
N LEU A 121 11.40 3.71 2.59
CA LEU A 121 10.19 3.29 1.87
C LEU A 121 10.21 3.78 0.41
N ASP A 122 10.70 4.99 0.19
CA ASP A 122 10.80 5.61 -1.15
C ASP A 122 11.73 4.80 -2.06
N GLU A 123 12.92 4.41 -1.59
CA GLU A 123 13.82 3.51 -2.31
C GLU A 123 13.17 2.14 -2.58
N THR A 124 12.35 1.64 -1.64
CA THR A 124 11.62 0.38 -1.82
C THR A 124 10.62 0.49 -2.97
N TYR A 125 9.82 1.56 -2.99
CA TYR A 125 8.81 1.78 -4.03
C TYR A 125 9.43 2.11 -5.38
N GLU A 126 10.51 2.91 -5.42
CA GLU A 126 11.28 3.15 -6.63
C GLU A 126 11.72 1.83 -7.26
N ARG A 127 12.30 0.92 -6.48
CA ARG A 127 12.79 -0.36 -7.00
C ARG A 127 11.67 -1.25 -7.54
N ILE A 128 10.52 -1.29 -6.86
CA ILE A 128 9.36 -2.05 -7.35
C ILE A 128 8.89 -1.48 -8.68
N LEU A 129 8.74 -0.16 -8.79
CA LEU A 129 8.27 0.52 -10.00
C LEU A 129 9.29 0.45 -11.16
N ALA A 130 10.59 0.54 -10.86
CA ALA A 130 11.65 0.37 -11.83
C ALA A 130 11.65 -1.05 -12.41
N LEU A 131 11.52 -2.07 -11.58
CA LEU A 131 11.39 -3.47 -12.04
C LEU A 131 10.15 -3.68 -12.91
N ILE A 132 9.02 -3.07 -12.57
CA ILE A 132 7.80 -3.15 -13.39
C ILE A 132 8.05 -2.57 -14.79
N THR A 133 8.74 -1.43 -14.86
CA THR A 133 9.10 -0.76 -16.12
C THR A 133 10.08 -1.60 -16.94
N GLU A 134 11.10 -2.16 -16.30
CA GLU A 134 12.10 -3.01 -16.95
C GLU A 134 11.47 -4.30 -17.51
N MET A 135 10.57 -4.93 -16.76
CA MET A 135 9.91 -6.16 -17.18
C MET A 135 8.79 -5.94 -18.21
N ASN A 136 8.15 -4.76 -18.21
CA ASN A 136 6.98 -4.46 -19.04
C ASN A 136 7.04 -3.07 -19.69
N PRO A 137 8.09 -2.75 -20.48
CA PRO A 137 8.31 -1.38 -20.97
C PRO A 137 7.19 -0.86 -21.86
N GLN A 138 6.49 -1.73 -22.59
CA GLN A 138 5.37 -1.33 -23.44
C GLN A 138 4.08 -1.06 -22.64
N ARG A 139 4.01 -1.52 -21.39
CA ARG A 139 2.81 -1.45 -20.54
C ARG A 139 2.92 -0.39 -19.44
N THR A 140 4.00 0.41 -19.44
CA THR A 140 4.23 1.45 -18.42
C THR A 140 3.07 2.44 -18.36
N ALA A 141 2.46 2.82 -19.48
CA ALA A 141 1.31 3.71 -19.52
C ALA A 141 0.07 3.08 -18.83
N GLU A 142 -0.25 1.82 -19.16
CA GLU A 142 -1.35 1.07 -18.52
C GLU A 142 -1.16 0.98 -17.00
N VAL A 143 0.05 0.62 -16.56
CA VAL A 143 0.41 0.54 -15.14
C VAL A 143 0.27 1.90 -14.47
N THR A 144 0.70 2.97 -15.13
CA THR A 144 0.57 4.34 -14.61
C THR A 144 -0.90 4.71 -14.40
N HIS A 145 -1.76 4.45 -15.38
CA HIS A 145 -3.19 4.70 -15.25
C HIS A 145 -3.82 3.87 -14.13
N ALA A 146 -3.45 2.59 -14.01
CA ALA A 146 -3.94 1.73 -12.94
C ALA A 146 -3.58 2.29 -11.55
N LEU A 147 -2.33 2.72 -11.37
CA LEU A 147 -1.86 3.30 -10.11
C LEU A 147 -2.53 4.65 -9.81
N GLN A 148 -2.77 5.49 -10.84
CA GLN A 148 -3.50 6.75 -10.68
C GLN A 148 -4.93 6.49 -10.20
N TRP A 149 -5.67 5.58 -10.86
CA TRP A 149 -7.02 5.20 -10.44
C TRP A 149 -7.06 4.68 -9.00
N LEU A 150 -6.13 3.80 -8.63
CA LEU A 150 -6.03 3.27 -7.27
C LEU A 150 -5.66 4.33 -6.22
N ALA A 151 -4.98 5.42 -6.62
CA ALA A 151 -4.61 6.51 -5.73
C ALA A 151 -5.77 7.49 -5.44
N VAL A 152 -6.70 7.68 -6.39
CA VAL A 152 -7.78 8.68 -6.26
C VAL A 152 -9.20 8.14 -6.17
N SER A 153 -9.40 6.83 -6.39
CA SER A 153 -10.74 6.26 -6.30
C SER A 153 -11.31 6.42 -4.88
N ALA A 154 -12.48 7.05 -4.78
CA ALA A 154 -13.16 7.29 -3.50
C ALA A 154 -13.69 5.99 -2.87
N VAL A 155 -14.01 5.00 -3.70
CA VAL A 155 -14.46 3.66 -3.29
C VAL A 155 -13.48 2.64 -3.87
N PRO A 156 -13.10 1.57 -3.13
CA PRO A 156 -12.35 0.46 -3.69
C PRO A 156 -12.93 -0.01 -5.04
N LEU A 157 -12.09 -0.08 -6.08
CA LEU A 157 -12.49 -0.57 -7.40
C LEU A 157 -12.50 -2.10 -7.39
N THR A 158 -13.44 -2.74 -8.07
CA THR A 158 -13.33 -4.17 -8.37
C THR A 158 -12.19 -4.41 -9.37
N ARG A 159 -11.68 -5.65 -9.43
CA ARG A 159 -10.66 -6.01 -10.41
C ARG A 159 -11.15 -5.75 -11.84
N LYS A 160 -12.43 -6.05 -12.11
CA LYS A 160 -13.08 -5.79 -13.39
C LYS A 160 -13.18 -4.30 -13.70
N GLN A 161 -13.64 -3.49 -12.74
CA GLN A 161 -13.72 -2.04 -12.90
C GLN A 161 -12.34 -1.44 -13.19
N LEU A 162 -11.30 -1.88 -12.47
CA LEU A 162 -9.95 -1.39 -12.73
C LEU A 162 -9.49 -1.71 -14.16
N ALA A 163 -9.80 -2.92 -14.67
CA ALA A 163 -9.48 -3.29 -16.04
C ALA A 163 -10.23 -2.43 -17.06
N GLU A 164 -11.54 -2.22 -16.85
CA GLU A 164 -12.37 -1.35 -17.69
C GLU A 164 -11.80 0.06 -17.77
N VAL A 165 -11.50 0.68 -16.62
CA VAL A 165 -11.06 2.08 -16.59
C VAL A 165 -9.64 2.32 -17.11
N VAL A 166 -8.78 1.29 -17.09
CA VAL A 166 -7.42 1.36 -17.64
C VAL A 166 -7.44 1.18 -19.17
N SER A 167 -8.40 0.43 -19.69
CA SER A 167 -8.57 0.20 -21.13
C SER A 167 -9.18 1.39 -21.89
N ILE A 168 -9.67 2.42 -21.19
CA ILE A 168 -10.24 3.62 -21.79
C ILE A 168 -9.15 4.42 -22.51
N GLN A 169 -9.33 4.66 -23.80
CA GLN A 169 -8.48 5.55 -24.58
C GLN A 169 -9.10 6.94 -24.68
N PRO A 170 -8.29 8.03 -24.76
CA PRO A 170 -8.81 9.41 -24.85
C PRO A 170 -9.78 9.67 -26.01
N GLN A 171 -9.68 8.90 -27.08
CA GLN A 171 -10.51 8.97 -28.29
C GLN A 171 -11.78 8.13 -28.22
N ASP A 172 -11.95 7.32 -27.18
CA ASP A 172 -13.10 6.43 -27.06
C ASP A 172 -14.35 7.25 -26.75
N THR A 173 -15.42 6.99 -27.50
CA THR A 173 -16.76 7.56 -27.26
C THR A 173 -17.67 6.60 -26.51
N ARG A 174 -17.28 5.32 -26.44
CA ARG A 174 -17.96 4.24 -25.71
C ARG A 174 -16.91 3.24 -25.26
N LEU A 175 -17.22 2.48 -24.20
CA LEU A 175 -16.36 1.40 -23.75
C LEU A 175 -16.33 0.28 -24.79
N ASP A 176 -15.17 0.07 -25.42
CA ASP A 176 -14.95 -1.07 -26.32
C ASP A 176 -14.75 -2.34 -25.50
N MET A 177 -15.81 -3.15 -25.41
CA MET A 177 -15.79 -4.42 -24.69
C MET A 177 -14.73 -5.40 -25.20
N SER A 178 -14.30 -5.27 -26.47
CA SER A 178 -13.25 -6.11 -27.05
C SER A 178 -11.83 -5.65 -26.71
N GLY A 179 -11.68 -4.38 -26.31
CA GLY A 179 -10.41 -3.78 -25.89
C GLY A 179 -10.13 -3.87 -24.39
N ILE A 180 -11.06 -4.40 -23.59
CA ILE A 180 -10.89 -4.55 -22.14
C ILE A 180 -9.82 -5.61 -21.86
N CYS A 181 -8.76 -5.21 -21.16
CA CYS A 181 -7.71 -6.13 -20.73
C CYS A 181 -8.24 -7.12 -19.70
N GLN A 182 -7.62 -8.30 -19.61
CA GLN A 182 -7.95 -9.21 -18.51
C GLN A 182 -7.50 -8.59 -17.18
N PRO A 183 -8.33 -8.62 -16.11
CA PRO A 183 -7.96 -8.02 -14.83
C PRO A 183 -6.62 -8.53 -14.28
N HIS A 184 -6.32 -9.81 -14.51
CA HIS A 184 -5.03 -10.39 -14.13
C HIS A 184 -3.86 -9.66 -14.78
N ASP A 185 -3.96 -9.29 -16.06
CA ASP A 185 -2.85 -8.68 -16.80
C ASP A 185 -2.49 -7.31 -16.26
N ILE A 186 -3.48 -6.54 -15.77
CA ILE A 186 -3.27 -5.24 -15.13
C ILE A 186 -2.69 -5.40 -13.72
N LEU A 187 -3.16 -6.39 -12.96
CA LEU A 187 -2.83 -6.55 -11.54
C LEU A 187 -1.49 -7.25 -11.31
N ALA A 188 -1.12 -8.20 -12.17
CA ALA A 188 0.09 -9.00 -11.97
C ALA A 188 1.38 -8.16 -11.85
N PRO A 189 1.61 -7.12 -12.69
CA PRO A 189 2.78 -6.26 -12.55
C PRO A 189 2.81 -5.50 -11.22
N ILE A 190 1.66 -5.04 -10.72
CA ILE A 190 1.56 -4.19 -9.52
C ILE A 190 1.23 -4.98 -8.24
N GLY A 191 1.24 -6.31 -8.27
CA GLY A 191 0.80 -7.17 -7.16
C GLY A 191 1.45 -6.89 -5.79
N GLN A 192 2.68 -6.39 -5.79
CA GLN A 192 3.39 -6.00 -4.56
C GLN A 192 2.84 -4.71 -3.93
N LEU A 193 2.29 -3.82 -4.75
CA LEU A 193 1.78 -2.50 -4.34
C LEU A 193 0.31 -2.50 -3.97
N ILE A 194 -0.42 -3.58 -4.27
CA ILE A 194 -1.86 -3.68 -4.06
C ILE A 194 -2.22 -4.72 -2.99
N THR A 195 -3.43 -4.61 -2.45
CA THR A 195 -4.07 -5.65 -1.66
C THR A 195 -5.49 -5.87 -2.16
N HIS A 196 -5.97 -7.10 -2.02
CA HIS A 196 -7.38 -7.42 -2.28
C HIS A 196 -8.16 -7.22 -0.99
N VAL A 197 -9.26 -6.48 -1.09
CA VAL A 197 -10.22 -6.34 0.00
C VAL A 197 -11.34 -7.34 -0.27
N ILE A 198 -11.50 -8.27 0.67
CA ILE A 198 -12.56 -9.28 0.60
C ILE A 198 -13.69 -8.78 1.49
N ASP A 199 -14.81 -8.42 0.88
CA ASP A 199 -16.01 -8.09 1.64
C ASP A 199 -16.54 -9.34 2.34
N HIS A 200 -17.07 -9.18 3.55
CA HIS A 200 -17.57 -10.29 4.37
C HIS A 200 -18.66 -11.12 3.65
N GLU A 201 -19.40 -10.52 2.71
CA GLU A 201 -20.40 -11.21 1.87
C GLU A 201 -19.75 -12.09 0.79
N SER A 202 -18.57 -11.74 0.29
CA SER A 202 -17.82 -12.53 -0.70
C SER A 202 -17.16 -13.79 -0.12
N LEU A 203 -17.01 -13.87 1.22
CA LEU A 203 -16.50 -15.08 1.90
C LEU A 203 -17.45 -16.28 1.74
N VAL A 204 -18.75 -16.04 1.55
CA VAL A 204 -19.76 -17.11 1.39
C VAL A 204 -19.63 -17.80 0.02
N SER A 205 -19.09 -17.09 -0.98
CA SER A 205 -18.85 -17.65 -2.33
C SER A 205 -17.49 -18.34 -2.48
N ALA A 206 -16.52 -18.04 -1.60
CA ALA A 206 -15.16 -18.56 -1.68
C ALA A 206 -14.99 -20.01 -1.18
N THR A 207 -16.05 -20.64 -0.66
CA THR A 207 -16.02 -22.06 -0.23
C THR A 207 -15.97 -23.05 -1.39
N GLN A 208 -16.06 -22.58 -2.64
CA GLN A 208 -15.78 -23.38 -3.83
C GLN A 208 -14.56 -22.81 -4.56
N GLN A 209 -13.40 -23.42 -4.30
CA GLN A 209 -12.13 -23.27 -5.03
C GLN A 209 -11.53 -21.85 -5.12
N HIS A 210 -10.58 -21.55 -4.22
CA HIS A 210 -9.32 -20.76 -4.35
C HIS A 210 -9.10 -19.68 -5.44
N GLN A 211 -10.14 -19.13 -6.05
CA GLN A 211 -10.07 -18.02 -7.01
C GLN A 211 -10.59 -16.77 -6.33
N VAL A 212 -9.72 -15.76 -6.22
CA VAL A 212 -10.16 -14.39 -5.98
C VAL A 212 -11.14 -14.07 -7.10
N THR A 213 -12.38 -13.73 -6.76
CA THR A 213 -13.43 -13.41 -7.74
C THR A 213 -13.06 -12.15 -8.52
N GLU A 214 -13.63 -11.96 -9.72
CA GLU A 214 -13.47 -10.70 -10.48
C GLU A 214 -14.11 -9.51 -9.75
N ASP A 215 -15.11 -9.80 -8.90
CA ASP A 215 -15.81 -8.83 -8.07
C ASP A 215 -15.03 -8.44 -6.81
N ALA A 216 -13.92 -9.12 -6.49
CA ALA A 216 -13.07 -8.72 -5.39
C ALA A 216 -12.53 -7.31 -5.63
N THR A 217 -12.54 -6.49 -4.59
CA THR A 217 -12.02 -5.12 -4.69
C THR A 217 -10.51 -5.08 -4.48
N VAL A 218 -9.88 -4.07 -5.08
CA VAL A 218 -8.44 -3.86 -5.04
C VAL A 218 -8.14 -2.43 -4.61
N GLN A 219 -7.12 -2.29 -3.75
CA GLN A 219 -6.62 -1.00 -3.28
C GLN A 219 -5.10 -1.03 -3.19
N LEU A 220 -4.49 0.15 -3.09
CA LEU A 220 -3.08 0.25 -2.70
C LEU A 220 -2.89 -0.40 -1.32
N ARG A 221 -1.88 -1.26 -1.21
CA ARG A 221 -1.58 -2.05 -0.01
C ARG A 221 -1.34 -1.16 1.22
N HIS A 222 -0.66 -0.03 1.00
CA HIS A 222 -0.35 0.94 2.03
C HIS A 222 -0.56 2.35 1.52
N LEU A 223 -1.07 3.23 2.38
CA LEU A 223 -1.24 4.65 2.06
C LEU A 223 0.10 5.33 1.69
N THR A 224 1.22 4.84 2.21
CA THR A 224 2.56 5.30 1.86
C THR A 224 2.89 5.12 0.38
N VAL A 225 2.30 4.13 -0.31
CA VAL A 225 2.42 3.98 -1.77
C VAL A 225 1.76 5.17 -2.47
N LYS A 226 0.54 5.54 -2.05
CA LYS A 226 -0.15 6.72 -2.57
C LYS A 226 0.69 7.97 -2.35
N ASN A 227 1.18 8.19 -1.13
CA ASN A 227 2.01 9.35 -0.79
C ASN A 227 3.28 9.43 -1.63
N PHE A 228 3.88 8.29 -1.98
CA PHE A 228 5.05 8.25 -2.84
C PHE A 228 4.70 8.62 -4.30
N LEU A 229 3.60 8.09 -4.82
CA LEU A 229 3.13 8.37 -6.20
C LEU A 229 2.72 9.84 -6.40
N THR A 230 2.16 10.48 -5.37
CA THR A 230 1.65 11.86 -5.44
C THR A 230 2.59 12.91 -4.86
N GLY A 231 3.64 12.48 -4.16
CA GLY A 231 4.59 13.35 -3.48
C GLY A 231 5.81 13.71 -4.33
N SER A 232 6.63 14.63 -3.84
CA SER A 232 7.84 15.08 -4.56
C SER A 232 8.99 14.07 -4.54
N ALA A 233 8.97 13.08 -3.64
CA ALA A 233 10.05 12.10 -3.47
C ALA A 233 10.34 11.32 -4.77
N ILE A 234 9.29 10.89 -5.48
CA ILE A 234 9.41 10.12 -6.72
C ILE A 234 10.00 10.92 -7.89
N LEU A 235 9.92 12.27 -7.87
CA LEU A 235 10.36 13.12 -8.99
C LEU A 235 11.86 13.00 -9.28
N ASN A 236 12.66 12.72 -8.26
CA ASN A 236 14.12 12.57 -8.36
C ASN A 236 14.57 11.11 -8.57
N THR A 237 13.63 10.21 -8.86
CA THR A 237 13.89 8.77 -8.98
C THR A 237 13.77 8.30 -10.43
N SER A 238 14.22 7.07 -10.69
CA SER A 238 13.95 6.38 -11.96
C SER A 238 12.46 6.11 -12.20
N ALA A 239 11.64 6.14 -11.15
CA ALA A 239 10.20 5.89 -11.19
C ALA A 239 9.33 7.14 -11.45
N LYS A 240 9.94 8.30 -11.78
CA LYS A 240 9.22 9.57 -12.00
C LYS A 240 8.08 9.51 -13.03
N VAL A 241 8.09 8.55 -13.95
CA VAL A 241 7.02 8.34 -14.94
C VAL A 241 5.67 8.01 -14.29
N PHE A 242 5.68 7.42 -13.10
CA PHE A 242 4.47 7.06 -12.35
C PHE A 242 3.94 8.22 -11.48
N HIS A 243 4.64 9.35 -11.42
CA HIS A 243 4.22 10.49 -10.62
C HIS A 243 2.95 11.13 -11.18
N SER A 244 1.99 11.39 -10.31
CA SER A 244 0.83 12.24 -10.62
C SER A 244 0.32 12.87 -9.35
N THR A 245 0.07 14.17 -9.38
CA THR A 245 -0.55 14.85 -8.24
C THR A 245 -1.99 14.37 -8.06
N GLU A 246 -2.54 14.48 -6.84
CA GLU A 246 -3.95 14.13 -6.61
C GLU A 246 -4.90 14.90 -7.53
N LYS A 247 -4.60 16.18 -7.77
CA LYS A 247 -5.39 17.02 -8.68
C LYS A 247 -5.39 16.50 -10.12
N GLU A 248 -4.22 16.11 -10.63
CA GLU A 248 -4.08 15.54 -11.98
C GLU A 248 -4.78 14.18 -12.08
N SER A 249 -4.58 13.30 -11.10
CA SER A 249 -5.21 11.99 -11.06
C SER A 249 -6.74 12.09 -10.95
N HIS A 250 -7.26 13.00 -10.12
CA HIS A 250 -8.71 13.28 -10.06
C HIS A 250 -9.24 13.84 -11.39
N ALA A 251 -8.51 14.76 -12.02
CA ALA A 251 -8.92 15.30 -13.32
C ALA A 251 -8.89 14.23 -14.42
N PHE A 252 -7.91 13.34 -14.41
CA PHE A 252 -7.81 12.18 -15.30
C PHE A 252 -9.02 11.25 -15.14
N ALA A 253 -9.30 10.83 -13.91
CA ALA A 253 -10.44 9.98 -13.58
C ALA A 253 -11.78 10.63 -14.00
N ALA A 254 -11.96 11.92 -13.69
CA ALA A 254 -13.16 12.66 -14.04
C ALA A 254 -13.37 12.74 -15.56
N ARG A 255 -12.32 12.97 -16.36
CA ARG A 255 -12.42 12.98 -17.82
C ARG A 255 -12.85 11.62 -18.36
N ALA A 256 -12.22 10.54 -17.91
CA ALA A 256 -12.59 9.19 -18.31
C ALA A 256 -14.06 8.86 -17.99
N CYS A 257 -14.54 9.25 -16.81
CA CYS A 257 -15.96 9.11 -16.44
C CYS A 257 -16.92 10.01 -17.25
N LEU A 258 -16.46 11.12 -17.82
CA LEU A 258 -17.34 11.95 -18.67
C LEU A 258 -17.36 11.47 -20.11
N HIS A 259 -16.30 10.81 -20.58
CA HIS A 259 -16.19 10.33 -21.96
C HIS A 259 -17.01 9.08 -22.27
N ILE A 260 -17.37 8.26 -21.27
CA ILE A 260 -18.01 6.94 -21.48
C ILE A 260 -19.51 6.93 -21.19
N PHE A 261 -20.02 7.92 -20.45
CA PHE A 261 -21.39 7.93 -19.96
C PHE A 261 -22.38 8.71 -20.86
N ASP A 262 -22.05 8.94 -22.14
CA ASP A 262 -22.96 9.51 -23.17
C ASP A 262 -23.56 8.44 -24.12
#